data_AF-A0A956L1X6-F1
#
_entry.id   AF-A0A956L1X6-F1
#
_cell.length_a   1.000
_cell.length_b   1.000
_cell.length_c   1.000
_cell.angle_alpha   90.00
_cell.angle_beta   90.00
_cell.angle_gamma   90.00
#
_symmetry.space_group_name_H-M   'P 1'
#
loop_
_entity.id
_entity.type
_entity.pdbx_description
1 polymer ?
#
loop_
_entity_poly.entity_id
_entity_poly.type
_entity_poly.pdbx_seq_one_letter_code
_entity_poly.pdbx_strand_id
1 'polypeptide(L)'
;MRRTSMMILGLLLGSSLAATGCVAEGERPMADDGMDSEDESGTEAADDQGETDPGPTTTPGTTGPDPTDTDDPTDTDDPTTGDEEEFAFDESPPEDFTQVDRMGMPAINTAVISDKDEYNAASPSDDAMGTFVPQIIDNLVGLHMALDDDLMGAGLVPCDTDTCVAQAAPLVVPDTLKIDLTGDPGFPNGRMPADPVMDVTLAVVLLDLGAPGQNALSLVGVNPTANDVEFSDEFPYFAAPHR
;
A
#
# COMPACT_ATOMS: atom_id res chain seq x y z
N MET A 1 41.91 19.21 -11.44
CA MET A 1 41.40 18.71 -10.15
C MET A 1 40.13 17.90 -10.43
N ARG A 2 40.23 16.58 -10.43
CA ARG A 2 39.07 15.67 -10.55
C ARG A 2 38.61 15.34 -9.13
N ARG A 3 37.34 15.58 -8.81
CA ARG A 3 36.71 15.11 -7.57
C ARG A 3 35.86 13.90 -7.91
N THR A 4 36.38 12.73 -7.58
CA THR A 4 35.65 11.47 -7.47
C THR A 4 34.70 11.58 -6.27
N SER A 5 33.38 11.47 -6.50
CA SER A 5 32.40 11.33 -5.43
C SER A 5 31.98 9.87 -5.36
N MET A 6 32.26 9.27 -4.22
CA MET A 6 32.07 7.87 -3.88
C MET A 6 30.67 7.74 -3.26
N MET A 7 29.70 7.20 -4.02
CA MET A 7 28.37 6.90 -3.49
C MET A 7 28.43 5.61 -2.67
N ILE A 8 28.05 5.73 -1.40
CA ILE A 8 27.91 4.63 -0.45
C ILE A 8 26.56 3.97 -0.70
N LEU A 9 26.61 2.74 -1.19
CA LEU A 9 25.48 1.83 -1.35
C LEU A 9 25.09 1.29 0.04
N GLY A 10 23.93 1.72 0.53
CA GLY A 10 23.34 1.29 1.80
C GLY A 10 22.77 -0.12 1.70
N LEU A 11 23.29 -0.98 2.58
CA LEU A 11 23.07 -2.41 2.72
C LEU A 11 21.71 -2.68 3.42
N LEU A 12 20.74 -3.28 2.73
CA LEU A 12 19.56 -3.88 3.36
C LEU A 12 19.90 -5.35 3.71
N LEU A 13 20.02 -5.63 5.01
CA LEU A 13 20.21 -6.98 5.53
C LEU A 13 18.92 -7.79 5.38
N GLY A 14 19.03 -8.91 4.66
CA GLY A 14 18.01 -9.95 4.60
C GLY A 14 17.90 -10.73 5.90
N SER A 15 16.66 -11.04 6.29
CA SER A 15 16.34 -12.05 7.29
C SER A 15 15.81 -13.28 6.57
N SER A 16 16.62 -14.34 6.54
CA SER A 16 16.25 -15.66 6.02
C SER A 16 15.19 -16.32 6.89
N LEU A 17 14.06 -16.71 6.29
CA LEU A 17 13.14 -17.68 6.86
C LEU A 17 13.60 -19.09 6.45
N ALA A 18 14.10 -19.87 7.39
CA ALA A 18 14.57 -21.22 7.15
C ALA A 18 13.41 -22.23 7.15
N ALA A 19 13.11 -22.80 5.99
CA ALA A 19 12.29 -24.00 5.87
C ALA A 19 13.13 -25.23 6.25
N THR A 20 12.82 -25.86 7.39
CA THR A 20 13.41 -27.15 7.79
C THR A 20 12.64 -28.29 7.14
N GLY A 21 13.36 -29.12 6.38
CA GLY A 21 12.82 -30.19 5.56
C GLY A 21 12.41 -31.47 6.31
N CYS A 22 11.62 -32.27 5.61
CA CYS A 22 11.25 -33.63 5.94
C CYS A 22 12.44 -34.60 5.78
N VAL A 23 12.67 -35.50 6.74
CA VAL A 23 13.36 -36.78 6.53
C VAL A 23 12.63 -37.89 7.31
N ALA A 24 12.49 -39.02 6.61
CA ALA A 24 11.80 -40.24 7.02
C ALA A 24 12.62 -41.16 7.94
N GLU A 25 11.87 -41.91 8.77
CA GLU A 25 12.05 -43.28 9.30
C GLU A 25 13.35 -43.74 9.98
N GLY A 26 13.18 -44.33 11.17
CA GLY A 26 14.20 -45.19 11.80
C GLY A 26 13.95 -45.50 13.29
N GLU A 27 13.19 -46.57 13.54
CA GLU A 27 13.24 -47.55 14.64
C GLU A 27 13.55 -47.19 16.12
N ARG A 28 12.75 -47.85 16.99
CA ARG A 28 12.63 -47.79 18.45
C ARG A 28 13.77 -48.54 19.16
N PRO A 29 14.02 -48.31 20.48
CA PRO A 29 13.44 -49.25 21.45
C PRO A 29 13.03 -48.69 22.83
N MET A 30 12.00 -49.36 23.34
CA MET A 30 11.44 -49.57 24.69
C MET A 30 12.27 -49.23 25.95
N ALA A 31 11.60 -48.57 26.91
CA ALA A 31 11.60 -48.80 28.37
C ALA A 31 10.37 -48.03 28.93
N ASP A 32 9.28 -48.66 29.36
CA ASP A 32 9.01 -49.29 30.67
C ASP A 32 9.32 -48.39 31.87
N ASP A 33 8.26 -47.81 32.45
CA ASP A 33 7.94 -47.89 33.88
C ASP A 33 6.61 -47.18 34.13
N GLY A 34 5.66 -47.88 34.75
CA GLY A 34 4.31 -47.40 35.04
C GLY A 34 4.21 -46.45 36.23
N MET A 35 2.99 -45.98 36.52
CA MET A 35 2.32 -46.00 37.83
C MET A 35 1.03 -45.12 37.82
N ASP A 36 -0.10 -45.73 38.19
CA ASP A 36 -1.31 -45.25 38.92
C ASP A 36 -1.61 -43.73 39.00
N SER A 37 -2.78 -43.23 38.57
CA SER A 37 -4.17 -43.36 39.08
C SER A 37 -4.57 -42.28 40.10
N GLU A 38 -5.78 -41.72 39.91
CA GLU A 38 -6.66 -41.03 40.89
C GLU A 38 -6.22 -39.61 41.33
N ASP A 39 -7.07 -38.65 41.70
CA ASP A 39 -8.51 -38.37 41.51
C ASP A 39 -8.76 -36.96 42.13
N GLU A 40 -9.82 -36.30 41.67
CA GLU A 40 -10.67 -35.28 42.34
C GLU A 40 -10.16 -33.86 42.77
N SER A 41 -10.94 -32.90 42.26
CA SER A 41 -11.69 -31.86 43.01
C SER A 41 -11.04 -30.51 43.34
N GLY A 42 -11.72 -29.44 42.87
CA GLY A 42 -12.13 -28.37 43.80
C GLY A 42 -12.05 -26.91 43.33
N THR A 43 -13.17 -26.43 42.76
CA THR A 43 -13.81 -25.10 42.99
C THR A 43 -13.13 -23.77 42.64
N GLU A 44 -13.80 -23.06 41.71
CA GLU A 44 -14.33 -21.67 41.79
C GLU A 44 -13.37 -20.50 42.08
N ALA A 45 -13.17 -19.62 41.10
CA ALA A 45 -13.39 -18.17 41.23
C ALA A 45 -13.38 -17.50 39.85
N ALA A 46 -14.44 -16.77 39.54
CA ALA A 46 -14.44 -15.74 38.52
C ALA A 46 -13.56 -14.57 38.99
N ASP A 47 -12.76 -14.01 38.09
CA ASP A 47 -12.54 -12.55 38.10
C ASP A 47 -12.22 -12.06 36.68
N ASP A 48 -13.12 -11.17 36.27
CA ASP A 48 -13.05 -10.21 35.18
C ASP A 48 -11.82 -9.30 35.36
N GLN A 49 -10.97 -9.18 34.34
CA GLN A 49 -10.08 -8.04 34.16
C GLN A 49 -9.88 -7.80 32.66
N GLY A 50 -10.70 -6.93 32.09
CA GLY A 50 -10.38 -6.22 30.86
C GLY A 50 -9.18 -5.29 31.09
N GLU A 51 -8.15 -5.41 30.26
CA GLU A 51 -7.07 -4.43 30.20
C GLU A 51 -7.44 -3.31 29.23
N THR A 52 -7.81 -2.17 29.80
CA THR A 52 -7.88 -0.88 29.12
C THR A 52 -6.50 -0.22 29.16
N ASP A 53 -5.90 -0.01 27.99
CA ASP A 53 -4.69 0.82 27.82
C ASP A 53 -5.09 2.32 27.88
N PRO A 54 -4.47 3.17 28.72
CA PRO A 54 -4.91 4.53 28.92
C PRO A 54 -4.37 5.46 27.82
N GLY A 55 -5.30 6.03 27.05
CA GLY A 55 -5.02 7.15 26.16
C GLY A 55 -4.47 8.39 26.90
N PRO A 56 -3.83 9.32 26.18
CA PRO A 56 -3.22 10.50 26.80
C PRO A 56 -4.27 11.46 27.37
N THR A 57 -4.10 11.78 28.66
CA THR A 57 -4.89 12.75 29.43
C THR A 57 -4.88 14.14 28.78
N THR A 58 -6.02 14.58 28.26
CA THR A 58 -6.26 15.99 27.93
C THR A 58 -6.55 16.78 29.20
N THR A 59 -5.59 17.61 29.63
CA THR A 59 -5.84 18.66 30.63
C THR A 59 -6.42 19.88 29.91
N PRO A 60 -7.50 20.53 30.41
CA PRO A 60 -8.05 21.74 29.78
C PRO A 60 -7.07 22.91 29.87
N GLY A 61 -6.40 23.19 28.75
CA GLY A 61 -5.51 24.33 28.57
C GLY A 61 -6.28 25.58 28.16
N THR A 62 -5.98 26.67 28.86
CA THR A 62 -6.63 27.98 28.83
C THR A 62 -6.52 28.69 27.49
N THR A 63 -7.61 29.34 27.08
CA THR A 63 -7.72 30.33 26.00
C THR A 63 -6.59 31.38 26.06
N GLY A 64 -5.78 31.45 25.01
CA GLY A 64 -4.90 32.58 24.70
C GLY A 64 -4.88 32.77 23.18
N PRO A 65 -5.11 33.99 22.64
CA PRO A 65 -5.14 34.21 21.20
C PRO A 65 -3.71 34.09 20.63
N ASP A 66 -3.56 33.29 19.58
CA ASP A 66 -2.36 33.26 18.75
C ASP A 66 -2.36 34.50 17.82
N PRO A 67 -1.41 35.44 17.94
CA PRO A 67 -1.45 36.70 17.21
C PRO A 67 -0.60 36.65 15.92
N THR A 68 -0.78 35.64 15.06
CA THR A 68 -0.21 35.68 13.69
C THR A 68 -1.11 35.18 12.56
N ASP A 69 -2.34 34.72 12.81
CA ASP A 69 -3.35 34.63 11.74
C ASP A 69 -3.89 36.03 11.45
N THR A 70 -3.27 36.67 10.47
CA THR A 70 -3.85 37.87 9.85
C THR A 70 -4.75 37.39 8.72
N ASP A 71 -5.92 36.85 9.09
CA ASP A 71 -7.05 36.84 8.18
C ASP A 71 -7.36 38.29 7.86
N ASP A 72 -7.00 38.72 6.65
CA ASP A 72 -7.37 40.01 6.10
C ASP A 72 -8.89 40.03 5.91
N PRO A 73 -9.67 40.82 6.66
CA PRO A 73 -11.13 40.81 6.55
C PRO A 73 -11.61 41.76 5.43
N THR A 74 -10.83 41.93 4.36
CA THR A 74 -11.17 42.90 3.29
C THR A 74 -11.19 42.34 1.87
N ASP A 75 -11.61 41.09 1.68
CA ASP A 75 -12.25 40.71 0.41
C ASP A 75 -13.74 41.03 0.49
N THR A 76 -14.05 42.29 0.18
CA THR A 76 -15.42 42.78 -0.01
C THR A 76 -15.77 42.69 -1.49
N ASP A 77 -15.95 41.47 -2.00
CA ASP A 77 -16.57 41.23 -3.30
C ASP A 77 -18.02 40.76 -3.09
N ASP A 78 -18.96 41.71 -3.12
CA ASP A 78 -20.41 41.49 -3.30
C ASP A 78 -20.79 42.32 -4.55
N PRO A 79 -21.49 41.81 -5.60
CA PRO A 79 -22.62 40.87 -5.49
C PRO A 79 -22.87 39.88 -6.64
N THR A 80 -23.22 38.64 -6.30
CA THR A 80 -24.20 37.86 -7.09
C THR A 80 -25.12 37.07 -6.18
N THR A 81 -26.39 37.46 -6.18
CA THR A 81 -27.53 36.68 -5.71
C THR A 81 -27.73 35.45 -6.62
N GLY A 82 -26.84 34.47 -6.51
CA GLY A 82 -27.14 33.08 -6.79
C GLY A 82 -27.25 32.38 -5.44
N ASP A 83 -28.24 31.51 -5.27
CA ASP A 83 -28.32 30.61 -4.13
C ASP A 83 -27.11 29.67 -4.18
N GLU A 84 -25.94 30.13 -3.71
CA GLU A 84 -24.80 29.27 -3.47
C GLU A 84 -25.13 28.52 -2.20
N GLU A 85 -25.72 27.33 -2.34
CA GLU A 85 -25.83 26.41 -1.23
C GLU A 85 -24.41 26.19 -0.70
N GLU A 86 -24.11 26.77 0.47
CA GLU A 86 -22.89 26.54 1.21
C GLU A 86 -22.68 25.03 1.29
N PHE A 87 -21.53 24.55 0.80
CA PHE A 87 -21.25 23.11 0.77
C PHE A 87 -21.26 22.57 2.20
N ALA A 88 -22.34 21.89 2.57
CA ALA A 88 -22.48 21.26 3.86
C ALA A 88 -21.69 19.94 3.86
N PHE A 89 -20.57 19.92 4.57
CA PHE A 89 -19.82 18.67 4.80
C PHE A 89 -20.65 17.72 5.67
N ASP A 90 -20.62 16.43 5.32
CA ASP A 90 -21.24 15.40 6.15
C ASP A 90 -20.37 15.15 7.40
N GLU A 91 -20.93 15.41 8.58
CA GLU A 91 -20.25 15.23 9.88
C GLU A 91 -20.55 13.87 10.52
N SER A 92 -21.24 12.97 9.81
CA SER A 92 -21.48 11.61 10.30
C SER A 92 -20.14 10.92 10.62
N PRO A 93 -20.08 10.10 11.67
CA PRO A 93 -18.84 9.47 12.06
C PRO A 93 -18.40 8.43 10.99
N PRO A 94 -17.09 8.14 10.85
CA PRO A 94 -16.57 7.26 9.80
C PRO A 94 -17.23 5.88 9.73
N GLU A 95 -17.69 5.34 10.86
CA GLU A 95 -18.40 4.06 10.94
C GLU A 95 -19.76 4.03 10.23
N ASP A 96 -20.36 5.18 9.95
CA ASP A 96 -21.61 5.29 9.18
C ASP A 96 -21.36 5.20 7.66
N PHE A 97 -20.10 5.29 7.23
CA PHE A 97 -19.71 5.14 5.84
C PHE A 97 -19.25 3.70 5.56
N THR A 98 -19.56 3.22 4.35
CA THR A 98 -19.02 1.96 3.84
C THR A 98 -17.91 2.26 2.85
N GLN A 99 -16.79 1.55 2.98
CA GLN A 99 -15.72 1.62 2.01
C GLN A 99 -16.19 1.03 0.67
N VAL A 100 -16.12 1.83 -0.39
CA VAL A 100 -16.53 1.42 -1.75
C VAL A 100 -15.32 1.07 -2.62
N ASP A 101 -14.17 1.67 -2.32
CA ASP A 101 -12.98 1.51 -3.14
C ASP A 101 -11.69 1.75 -2.36
N ARG A 102 -10.63 1.06 -2.76
CA ARG A 102 -9.27 1.25 -2.28
C ARG A 102 -8.33 1.44 -3.45
N MET A 103 -7.59 2.54 -3.42
CA MET A 103 -6.74 2.99 -4.52
C MET A 103 -5.38 3.46 -3.99
N GLY A 104 -4.79 2.73 -3.03
CA GLY A 104 -3.40 2.97 -2.60
C GLY A 104 -2.41 2.66 -3.74
N MET A 105 -2.71 1.62 -4.50
CA MET A 105 -1.95 1.06 -5.63
C MET A 105 -2.92 0.73 -6.76
N PRO A 106 -3.28 1.71 -7.61
CA PRO A 106 -4.33 1.57 -8.61
C PRO A 106 -4.16 0.37 -9.54
N ALA A 107 -2.92 0.03 -9.93
CA ALA A 107 -2.67 -1.10 -10.83
C ALA A 107 -3.03 -2.46 -10.20
N ILE A 108 -2.91 -2.57 -8.87
CA ILE A 108 -3.21 -3.81 -8.15
C ILE A 108 -4.70 -4.07 -8.18
N ASN A 109 -5.50 -3.12 -7.71
CA ASN A 109 -6.95 -3.26 -7.73
C ASN A 109 -7.52 -3.40 -9.15
N THR A 110 -6.95 -2.69 -10.13
CA THR A 110 -7.49 -2.69 -11.50
C THR A 110 -7.15 -3.95 -12.29
N ALA A 111 -5.89 -4.40 -12.24
CA ALA A 111 -5.35 -5.44 -13.14
C ALA A 111 -4.97 -6.74 -12.44
N VAL A 112 -4.65 -6.72 -11.15
CA VAL A 112 -4.09 -7.86 -10.41
C VAL A 112 -5.09 -8.46 -9.42
N ILE A 113 -6.20 -7.77 -9.13
CA ILE A 113 -7.28 -8.26 -8.28
C ILE A 113 -8.50 -8.68 -9.12
N SER A 114 -8.97 -9.91 -8.87
CA SER A 114 -10.20 -10.48 -9.43
C SER A 114 -11.41 -10.18 -8.56
N ASP A 115 -11.33 -10.48 -7.26
CA ASP A 115 -12.42 -10.29 -6.31
C ASP A 115 -12.47 -8.83 -5.82
N LYS A 116 -12.87 -7.93 -6.73
CA LYS A 116 -12.84 -6.47 -6.53
C LYS A 116 -13.71 -5.97 -5.39
N ASP A 117 -14.93 -6.49 -5.26
CA ASP A 117 -15.85 -6.05 -4.20
C ASP A 117 -15.30 -6.41 -2.81
N GLU A 118 -14.72 -7.59 -2.65
CA GLU A 118 -14.11 -8.04 -1.39
C GLU A 118 -12.83 -7.26 -1.09
N TYR A 119 -11.96 -7.08 -2.10
CA TYR A 119 -10.76 -6.26 -1.96
C TYR A 119 -11.08 -4.81 -1.58
N ASN A 120 -12.10 -4.22 -2.18
CA ASN A 120 -12.50 -2.84 -1.92
C ASN A 120 -13.12 -2.64 -0.54
N ALA A 121 -13.73 -3.68 0.04
CA ALA A 121 -14.33 -3.63 1.37
C ALA A 121 -13.34 -3.99 2.51
N ALA A 122 -12.14 -4.46 2.19
CA ALA A 122 -11.16 -4.94 3.17
C ALA A 122 -10.29 -3.81 3.75
N SER A 123 -9.61 -4.05 4.86
CA SER A 123 -8.72 -3.07 5.50
C SER A 123 -7.25 -3.25 5.11
N PRO A 124 -6.39 -2.22 5.18
CA PRO A 124 -4.95 -2.38 4.99
C PRO A 124 -4.30 -3.42 5.91
N SER A 125 -4.88 -3.67 7.10
CA SER A 125 -4.45 -4.75 7.98
C SER A 125 -4.63 -6.13 7.36
N ASP A 126 -5.70 -6.34 6.60
CA ASP A 126 -5.96 -7.62 5.91
C ASP A 126 -4.93 -7.86 4.81
N ASP A 127 -4.54 -6.81 4.09
CA ASP A 127 -3.45 -6.90 3.11
C ASP A 127 -2.13 -7.26 3.78
N ALA A 128 -1.81 -6.62 4.92
CA ALA A 128 -0.60 -6.91 5.70
C ALA A 128 -0.59 -8.34 6.27
N MET A 129 -1.76 -8.94 6.51
CA MET A 129 -1.92 -10.35 6.87
C MET A 129 -1.82 -11.30 5.66
N GLY A 130 -1.78 -10.76 4.45
CA GLY A 130 -1.64 -11.53 3.22
C GLY A 130 -2.94 -12.10 2.67
N THR A 131 -4.11 -11.58 3.08
CA THR A 131 -5.43 -12.09 2.66
C THR A 131 -5.55 -12.24 1.13
N PHE A 132 -5.06 -11.24 0.38
CA PHE A 132 -5.14 -11.21 -1.08
C PHE A 132 -3.88 -11.68 -1.81
N VAL A 133 -2.80 -11.99 -1.09
CA VAL A 133 -1.52 -12.41 -1.69
C VAL A 133 -1.65 -13.65 -2.58
N PRO A 134 -2.38 -14.72 -2.20
CA PRO A 134 -2.56 -15.87 -3.08
C PRO A 134 -3.19 -15.51 -4.43
N GLN A 135 -4.25 -14.69 -4.43
CA GLN A 135 -4.91 -14.27 -5.65
C GLN A 135 -4.03 -13.35 -6.50
N ILE A 136 -3.25 -12.47 -5.86
CA ILE A 136 -2.25 -11.64 -6.54
C ILE A 136 -1.25 -12.53 -7.28
N ILE A 137 -0.73 -13.57 -6.63
CA ILE A 137 0.19 -14.54 -7.25
C ILE A 137 -0.47 -15.24 -8.43
N ASP A 138 -1.68 -15.79 -8.26
CA ASP A 138 -2.39 -16.50 -9.33
C ASP A 138 -2.63 -15.62 -10.56
N ASN A 139 -3.02 -14.36 -10.34
CA ASN A 139 -3.23 -13.41 -11.42
C ASN A 139 -1.91 -12.98 -12.08
N LEU A 140 -0.83 -12.83 -11.33
CA LEU A 140 0.49 -12.58 -11.90
C LEU A 140 0.98 -13.74 -12.75
N VAL A 141 0.79 -15.00 -12.32
CA VAL A 141 1.06 -16.18 -13.17
C VAL A 141 0.28 -16.09 -14.48
N GLY A 142 -1.01 -15.71 -14.41
CA GLY A 142 -1.86 -15.47 -15.57
C GLY A 142 -1.29 -14.41 -16.52
N LEU A 143 -0.87 -13.27 -15.97
CA LEU A 143 -0.29 -12.16 -16.74
C LEU A 143 1.04 -12.55 -17.39
N HIS A 144 1.93 -13.23 -16.67
CA HIS A 144 3.20 -13.72 -17.22
C HIS A 144 2.97 -14.69 -18.38
N MET A 145 2.07 -15.66 -18.23
CA MET A 145 1.72 -16.57 -19.33
C MET A 145 1.17 -15.84 -20.56
N ALA A 146 0.48 -14.72 -20.36
CA ALA A 146 -0.17 -13.97 -21.44
C ALA A 146 0.74 -12.93 -22.10
N LEU A 147 1.70 -12.36 -21.38
CA LEU A 147 2.43 -11.16 -21.79
C LEU A 147 3.96 -11.35 -21.88
N ASP A 148 4.53 -12.42 -21.34
CA ASP A 148 6.00 -12.57 -21.32
C ASP A 148 6.60 -12.60 -22.72
N ASP A 149 5.94 -13.23 -23.69
CA ASP A 149 6.41 -13.26 -25.09
C ASP A 149 6.33 -11.89 -25.75
N ASP A 150 5.27 -11.13 -25.49
CA ASP A 150 5.11 -9.74 -25.94
C ASP A 150 6.17 -8.82 -25.31
N LEU A 151 6.42 -8.93 -24.01
CA LEU A 151 7.43 -8.16 -23.29
C LEU A 151 8.84 -8.47 -23.81
N MET A 152 9.16 -9.75 -24.01
CA MET A 152 10.41 -10.16 -24.66
C MET A 152 10.50 -9.64 -26.10
N GLY A 153 9.40 -9.67 -26.84
CA GLY A 153 9.29 -9.09 -28.19
C GLY A 153 9.55 -7.58 -28.21
N ALA A 154 9.18 -6.88 -27.15
CA ALA A 154 9.48 -5.46 -26.93
C ALA A 154 10.92 -5.20 -26.43
N GLY A 155 11.72 -6.24 -26.22
CA GLY A 155 13.10 -6.12 -25.74
C GLY A 155 13.23 -5.93 -24.23
N LEU A 156 12.17 -6.22 -23.48
CA LEU A 156 12.15 -6.20 -22.02
C LEU A 156 12.46 -7.60 -21.47
N VAL A 157 12.81 -7.67 -20.19
CA VAL A 157 13.12 -8.91 -19.48
C VAL A 157 12.10 -9.13 -18.37
N PRO A 158 11.11 -10.02 -18.57
CA PRO A 158 10.22 -10.42 -17.49
C PRO A 158 10.97 -11.14 -16.37
N CYS A 159 10.54 -10.97 -15.12
CA CYS A 159 10.97 -11.83 -14.02
C CYS A 159 10.10 -13.09 -13.93
N ASP A 160 10.59 -14.14 -13.26
CA ASP A 160 9.69 -15.18 -12.78
C ASP A 160 8.77 -14.63 -11.67
N THR A 161 7.61 -15.25 -11.49
CA THR A 161 6.57 -14.74 -10.59
C THR A 161 7.06 -14.59 -9.15
N ASP A 162 7.87 -15.52 -8.62
CA ASP A 162 8.39 -15.44 -7.25
C ASP A 162 9.31 -14.21 -7.08
N THR A 163 10.17 -13.97 -8.06
CA THR A 163 11.04 -12.79 -8.11
C THR A 163 10.22 -11.51 -8.18
N CYS A 164 9.22 -11.43 -9.06
CA CYS A 164 8.38 -10.24 -9.20
C CYS A 164 7.57 -9.96 -7.92
N VAL A 165 7.03 -10.99 -7.28
CA VAL A 165 6.27 -10.88 -6.02
C VAL A 165 7.16 -10.36 -4.90
N ALA A 166 8.36 -10.92 -4.74
CA ALA A 166 9.31 -10.47 -3.72
C ALA A 166 9.77 -9.02 -3.96
N GLN A 167 9.96 -8.64 -5.23
CA GLN A 167 10.31 -7.28 -5.63
C GLN A 167 9.18 -6.27 -5.35
N ALA A 168 7.93 -6.64 -5.64
CA ALA A 168 6.79 -5.75 -5.53
C ALA A 168 6.25 -5.60 -4.12
N ALA A 169 6.38 -6.63 -3.27
CA ALA A 169 5.76 -6.70 -1.95
C ALA A 169 5.91 -5.41 -1.11
N PRO A 170 7.11 -4.77 -1.00
CA PRO A 170 7.27 -3.55 -0.21
C PRO A 170 6.48 -2.35 -0.73
N LEU A 171 6.17 -2.33 -2.03
CA LEU A 171 5.43 -1.26 -2.68
C LEU A 171 3.91 -1.49 -2.59
N VAL A 172 3.48 -2.74 -2.77
CA VAL A 172 2.06 -3.05 -3.01
C VAL A 172 1.30 -3.69 -1.85
N VAL A 173 2.00 -4.14 -0.80
CA VAL A 173 1.38 -4.73 0.39
C VAL A 173 1.91 -4.06 1.66
N PRO A 174 1.06 -3.47 2.52
CA PRO A 174 -0.40 -3.30 2.35
C PRO A 174 -0.74 -2.18 1.35
N ASP A 175 -1.97 -2.20 0.81
CA ASP A 175 -2.41 -1.22 -0.19
C ASP A 175 -2.63 0.16 0.43
N THR A 176 -1.56 0.95 0.49
CA THR A 176 -1.50 2.21 1.22
C THR A 176 -0.59 3.18 0.51
N LEU A 177 -1.00 4.45 0.46
CA LEU A 177 -0.11 5.52 0.05
C LEU A 177 0.97 5.72 1.12
N LYS A 178 2.23 5.64 0.71
CA LYS A 178 3.38 5.90 1.57
C LYS A 178 3.76 7.37 1.46
N ILE A 179 4.03 8.00 2.61
CA ILE A 179 4.45 9.40 2.69
C ILE A 179 5.70 9.50 3.58
N ASP A 180 6.75 10.08 3.01
CA ASP A 180 7.96 10.56 3.66
C ASP A 180 8.02 12.07 3.53
N LEU A 181 7.84 12.77 4.65
CA LEU A 181 7.85 14.23 4.72
C LEU A 181 9.24 14.85 4.53
N THR A 182 10.29 14.03 4.42
CA THR A 182 11.66 14.47 4.21
C THR A 182 12.15 14.27 2.77
N GLY A 183 11.38 13.54 1.96
CA GLY A 183 11.66 13.27 0.55
C GLY A 183 10.94 14.21 -0.40
N ASP A 184 11.35 14.17 -1.67
CA ASP A 184 10.62 14.83 -2.75
C ASP A 184 9.25 14.17 -2.96
N PRO A 185 8.19 14.93 -3.29
CA PRO A 185 6.89 14.36 -3.57
C PRO A 185 6.88 13.64 -4.92
N GLY A 186 5.98 12.67 -5.05
CA GLY A 186 5.78 11.89 -6.26
C GLY A 186 5.96 10.40 -6.02
N PHE A 187 5.33 9.59 -6.86
CA PHE A 187 5.26 8.16 -6.69
C PHE A 187 6.66 7.53 -6.60
N PRO A 188 6.97 6.75 -5.55
CA PRO A 188 6.06 6.15 -4.56
C PRO A 188 5.84 6.97 -3.26
N ASN A 189 6.44 8.15 -3.10
CA ASN A 189 6.21 9.09 -2.01
C ASN A 189 4.95 9.96 -2.28
N GLY A 190 3.78 9.36 -2.07
CA GLY A 190 2.50 9.92 -2.50
C GLY A 190 2.32 9.76 -4.01
N ARG A 191 1.54 10.65 -4.62
CA ARG A 191 1.31 10.70 -6.07
C ARG A 191 1.05 12.14 -6.51
N MET A 192 1.74 12.56 -7.55
CA MET A 192 1.42 13.76 -8.32
C MET A 192 0.46 13.39 -9.47
N PRO A 193 -0.36 14.34 -9.96
CA PRO A 193 -1.28 14.09 -11.08
C PRO A 193 -0.61 13.50 -12.34
N ALA A 194 0.65 13.86 -12.58
CA ALA A 194 1.41 13.42 -13.76
C ALA A 194 2.22 12.13 -13.55
N ASP A 195 2.19 11.52 -12.37
CA ASP A 195 2.98 10.32 -12.11
C ASP A 195 2.47 9.13 -12.93
N PRO A 196 3.33 8.36 -13.61
CA PRO A 196 2.94 7.21 -14.41
C PRO A 196 2.72 5.96 -13.55
N VAL A 197 1.85 6.07 -12.54
CA VAL A 197 1.68 5.06 -11.46
C VAL A 197 1.38 3.67 -12.00
N MET A 198 0.56 3.57 -13.05
CA MET A 198 0.23 2.29 -13.69
C MET A 198 1.46 1.65 -14.33
N ASP A 199 2.23 2.42 -15.10
CA ASP A 199 3.44 1.92 -15.78
C ASP A 199 4.49 1.48 -14.76
N VAL A 200 4.70 2.27 -13.71
CA VAL A 200 5.69 1.96 -12.66
C VAL A 200 5.29 0.70 -11.89
N THR A 201 4.04 0.61 -11.47
CA THR A 201 3.58 -0.56 -10.72
C THR A 201 3.63 -1.82 -11.59
N LEU A 202 3.19 -1.73 -12.85
CA LEU A 202 3.22 -2.86 -13.77
C LEU A 202 4.66 -3.30 -14.09
N ALA A 203 5.59 -2.36 -14.24
CA ALA A 203 7.01 -2.68 -14.39
C ALA A 203 7.54 -3.42 -13.16
N VAL A 204 7.19 -2.97 -11.96
CA VAL A 204 7.59 -3.62 -10.71
C VAL A 204 6.99 -5.03 -10.54
N VAL A 205 5.80 -5.30 -11.07
CA VAL A 205 5.16 -6.63 -10.92
C VAL A 205 5.40 -7.59 -12.09
N LEU A 206 5.94 -7.14 -13.23
CA LEU A 206 6.18 -8.00 -14.40
C LEU A 206 7.65 -8.07 -14.85
N LEU A 207 8.48 -7.07 -14.55
CA LEU A 207 9.83 -6.95 -15.09
C LEU A 207 10.92 -7.25 -14.06
N ASP A 208 11.98 -7.92 -14.50
CA ASP A 208 13.21 -8.08 -13.72
C ASP A 208 13.97 -6.75 -13.63
N LEU A 209 13.81 -5.98 -12.55
CA LEU A 209 14.48 -4.69 -12.41
C LEU A 209 16.00 -4.83 -12.17
N GLY A 210 16.50 -6.04 -11.95
CA GLY A 210 17.93 -6.36 -11.92
C GLY A 210 18.54 -6.52 -13.32
N ALA A 211 17.73 -6.65 -14.37
CA ALA A 211 18.20 -6.81 -15.73
C ALA A 211 18.93 -5.56 -16.24
N PRO A 212 20.04 -5.71 -16.99
CA PRO A 212 20.80 -4.57 -17.48
C PRO A 212 19.97 -3.61 -18.34
N GLY A 213 19.92 -2.33 -17.96
CA GLY A 213 19.21 -1.28 -18.69
C GLY A 213 17.71 -1.21 -18.41
N GLN A 214 17.19 -2.06 -17.51
CA GLN A 214 15.80 -2.08 -17.09
C GLN A 214 15.65 -1.45 -15.70
N ASN A 215 14.55 -0.75 -15.48
CA ASN A 215 14.15 -0.14 -14.20
C ASN A 215 12.64 0.07 -14.14
N ALA A 216 12.13 0.62 -13.05
CA ALA A 216 10.69 0.79 -12.82
C ALA A 216 10.00 1.73 -13.83
N LEU A 217 10.74 2.49 -14.64
CA LEU A 217 10.19 3.34 -15.71
C LEU A 217 10.19 2.66 -17.08
N SER A 218 10.56 1.38 -17.18
CA SER A 218 10.77 0.73 -18.50
C SER A 218 9.49 0.55 -19.31
N LEU A 219 8.33 0.60 -18.67
CA LEU A 219 7.03 0.62 -19.34
C LEU A 219 6.51 2.03 -19.63
N VAL A 220 7.16 3.08 -19.14
CA VAL A 220 6.71 4.46 -19.40
C VAL A 220 6.83 4.74 -20.90
N GLY A 221 5.70 5.13 -21.50
CA GLY A 221 5.60 5.38 -22.94
C GLY A 221 5.05 4.22 -23.76
N VAL A 222 4.74 3.06 -23.15
CA VAL A 222 3.88 2.04 -23.78
C VAL A 222 2.40 2.45 -23.72
N ASN A 223 2.05 3.27 -22.73
CA ASN A 223 0.75 3.91 -22.56
C ASN A 223 0.82 5.40 -22.96
N PRO A 224 -0.34 6.07 -23.20
CA PRO A 224 -0.37 7.51 -23.44
C PRO A 224 0.38 8.27 -22.34
N THR A 225 1.35 9.10 -22.73
CA THR A 225 2.26 9.76 -21.78
C THR A 225 1.71 11.07 -21.19
N ALA A 226 0.54 11.52 -21.65
CA ALA A 226 -0.09 12.75 -21.21
C ALA A 226 -1.61 12.69 -21.41
N ASN A 227 -2.33 13.51 -20.64
CA ASN A 227 -3.74 13.78 -20.86
C ASN A 227 -3.97 14.57 -22.16
N ASP A 228 -5.18 14.48 -22.70
CA ASP A 228 -5.60 15.26 -23.88
C ASP A 228 -5.52 16.79 -23.65
N VAL A 229 -5.68 17.21 -22.40
CA VAL A 229 -5.50 18.59 -21.94
C VAL A 229 -4.44 18.59 -20.84
N GLU A 230 -3.49 19.53 -20.94
CA GLU A 230 -2.43 19.70 -19.94
C GLU A 230 -3.04 20.01 -18.55
N PHE A 231 -2.35 19.57 -17.50
CA PHE A 231 -2.71 19.94 -16.14
C PHE A 231 -2.56 21.45 -15.94
N SER A 232 -3.45 22.03 -15.12
CA SER A 232 -3.31 23.41 -14.65
C SER A 232 -2.21 23.50 -13.59
N ASP A 233 -1.48 24.61 -13.57
CA ASP A 233 -0.53 24.92 -12.48
C ASP A 233 -1.24 25.37 -11.19
N GLU A 234 -2.55 25.65 -11.28
CA GLU A 234 -3.41 26.09 -10.18
C GLU A 234 -4.60 25.13 -10.00
N PHE A 235 -5.09 25.02 -8.75
CA PHE A 235 -6.27 24.22 -8.45
C PHE A 235 -7.53 24.84 -9.10
N PRO A 236 -8.41 24.05 -9.74
CA PRO A 236 -8.35 22.60 -9.94
C PRO A 236 -7.36 22.17 -11.03
N TYR A 237 -6.48 21.21 -10.69
CA TYR A 237 -5.39 20.76 -11.58
C TYR A 237 -5.87 20.02 -12.84
N PHE A 238 -7.04 19.37 -12.77
CA PHE A 238 -7.59 18.58 -13.87
C PHE A 238 -8.53 19.41 -14.73
N ALA A 239 -8.45 19.21 -16.05
CA ALA A 239 -9.38 19.80 -16.99
C ALA A 239 -10.82 19.31 -16.74
N ALA A 240 -11.80 20.12 -17.16
CA ALA A 240 -13.20 19.72 -17.12
C ALA A 240 -13.44 18.45 -17.98
N PRO A 241 -14.33 17.54 -17.56
CA PRO A 241 -14.61 16.31 -18.30
C PRO A 241 -15.17 16.61 -19.68
N HIS A 242 -14.76 15.80 -20.67
CA HIS A 242 -15.35 15.83 -22.01
C HIS A 242 -16.85 15.45 -21.94
N ARG A 243 -17.69 16.18 -22.67
CA ARG A 243 -19.14 15.91 -22.78
C ARG A 243 -19.49 15.20 -24.07
#